data_AF-A0A0A1SVS8-F1
#
_entry.id   AF-A0A0A1SVS8-F1
#
_cell.length_a   1.000
_cell.length_b   1.000
_cell.length_c   1.000
_cell.angle_alpha   90.00
_cell.angle_beta   90.00
_cell.angle_gamma   90.00
#
_symmetry.space_group_name_H-M   'P 1'
#
loop_
_entity.id
_entity.type
_entity.pdbx_description
1 polymer ?
#
loop_
_entity_poly.entity_id
_entity_poly.type
_entity_poly.pdbx_seq_one_letter_code
_entity_poly.pdbx_strand_id
1 'polypeptide(L)'
;MRTDTVVLPPHGNLVIRFVADNPGVWIFHCHIDWHLSSGLGMLFIEAPTQIQERVKIPQQQYDACEAAAIPYIGNAAANSKDFFDLSGQNTQAGWIPDGFTSRGIVAMVFSCLAAALGVSSLVVYGLADLKHHPAAASKRGVHLVPADYTMDNNTTIETQAINNEN
;
A
#
# COMPACT_ATOMS: atom_id res chain seq x y z
N MET A 1 -16.92 -21.70 2.95
CA MET A 1 -15.55 -21.20 2.69
C MET A 1 -14.82 -21.11 4.02
N ARG A 2 -13.59 -21.63 4.12
CA ARG A 2 -12.70 -21.52 5.29
C ARG A 2 -11.40 -20.90 4.82
N THR A 3 -10.98 -19.80 5.43
CA THR A 3 -9.82 -18.99 5.04
C THR A 3 -9.26 -18.30 6.28
N ASP A 4 -8.02 -17.82 6.20
CA ASP A 4 -7.38 -16.98 7.22
C ASP A 4 -7.67 -15.48 7.03
N THR A 5 -7.89 -15.07 5.78
CA THR A 5 -8.06 -13.66 5.39
C THR A 5 -9.32 -13.48 4.56
N VAL A 6 -10.06 -12.42 4.86
CA VAL A 6 -11.28 -12.04 4.15
C VAL A 6 -11.42 -10.52 4.10
N VAL A 7 -11.96 -10.02 2.99
CA VAL A 7 -12.18 -8.59 2.79
C VAL A 7 -13.48 -8.17 3.49
N LEU A 8 -13.39 -7.16 4.36
CA LEU A 8 -14.56 -6.50 4.93
C LEU A 8 -15.07 -5.44 3.92
N PRO A 9 -16.31 -5.54 3.43
CA PRO A 9 -16.87 -4.54 2.52
C PRO A 9 -16.98 -3.16 3.19
N PRO A 10 -16.80 -2.05 2.44
CA PRO A 10 -17.03 -0.70 2.95
C PRO A 10 -18.45 -0.56 3.52
N HIS A 11 -18.58 0.04 4.69
CA HIS A 11 -19.86 0.21 5.40
C HIS A 11 -20.64 -1.09 5.66
N GLY A 12 -19.96 -2.25 5.62
CA GLY A 12 -20.53 -3.56 5.87
C GLY A 12 -20.19 -4.13 7.25
N ASN A 13 -20.50 -5.42 7.43
CA ASN A 13 -20.07 -6.22 8.58
C ASN A 13 -19.63 -7.61 8.11
N LEU A 14 -18.94 -8.33 9.00
CA LEU A 14 -18.49 -9.69 8.79
C LEU A 14 -18.76 -10.50 10.06
N VAL A 15 -19.25 -11.74 9.89
CA VAL A 15 -19.44 -12.69 10.97
C VAL A 15 -18.50 -13.87 10.75
N ILE A 16 -17.55 -14.05 11.65
CA ILE A 16 -16.57 -15.15 11.63
C ILE A 16 -16.92 -16.14 12.75
N ARG A 17 -16.70 -17.43 12.48
CA ARG A 17 -16.73 -18.49 13.49
C ARG A 17 -15.47 -19.31 13.37
N PHE A 18 -14.81 -19.58 14.48
CA PHE A 18 -13.70 -20.50 14.60
C PHE A 18 -13.88 -21.35 15.86
N VAL A 19 -13.24 -22.51 15.90
CA VAL A 19 -13.16 -23.36 17.08
C VAL A 19 -11.86 -23.01 17.79
N ALA A 20 -11.93 -22.76 19.09
CA ALA A 20 -10.75 -22.55 19.93
C ALA A 20 -10.17 -23.92 20.33
N ASP A 21 -9.45 -24.55 19.39
CA ASP A 21 -8.78 -25.84 19.56
C ASP A 21 -7.24 -25.78 19.47
N ASN A 22 -6.66 -24.58 19.47
CA ASN A 22 -5.23 -24.33 19.33
C ASN A 22 -4.73 -23.30 20.40
N PRO A 23 -4.36 -23.75 21.61
CA PRO A 23 -3.90 -22.89 22.69
C PRO A 23 -2.76 -21.97 22.27
N GLY A 24 -2.96 -20.66 22.37
CA GLY A 24 -1.99 -19.67 21.91
C GLY A 24 -2.45 -18.22 22.11
N VAL A 25 -1.60 -17.29 21.72
CA VAL A 25 -1.94 -15.87 21.60
C VAL A 25 -1.98 -15.53 20.11
N TRP A 26 -3.18 -15.24 19.59
CA TRP A 26 -3.45 -15.08 18.17
C TRP A 26 -3.81 -13.64 17.83
N ILE A 27 -3.13 -13.04 16.86
CA ILE A 27 -3.47 -11.70 16.38
C ILE A 27 -4.59 -11.74 15.34
N PHE A 28 -5.58 -10.87 15.51
CA PHE A 28 -6.61 -10.61 14.53
C PHE A 28 -6.57 -9.13 14.16
N HIS A 29 -6.25 -8.82 12.90
CA HIS A 29 -5.96 -7.46 12.49
C HIS A 29 -6.31 -7.20 11.02
N CYS A 30 -6.31 -5.92 10.65
CA CYS A 30 -6.32 -5.54 9.24
C CYS A 30 -4.92 -5.76 8.65
N HIS A 31 -4.83 -6.49 7.52
CA HIS A 31 -3.56 -6.76 6.84
C HIS A 31 -3.04 -5.57 6.02
N ILE A 32 -3.66 -4.40 6.14
CA ILE A 32 -3.16 -3.16 5.58
C ILE A 32 -2.22 -2.53 6.60
N ASP A 33 -0.93 -2.45 6.28
CA ASP A 33 0.14 -2.09 7.22
C ASP A 33 -0.15 -0.79 7.99
N TRP A 34 -0.62 0.25 7.29
CA TRP A 34 -0.91 1.53 7.93
C TRP A 34 -2.16 1.50 8.82
N HIS A 35 -3.11 0.58 8.60
CA HIS A 35 -4.22 0.37 9.53
C HIS A 35 -3.74 -0.40 10.77
N LEU A 36 -2.90 -1.43 10.59
CA LEU A 36 -2.32 -2.18 11.71
C LEU A 36 -1.43 -1.27 12.58
N SER A 37 -0.54 -0.49 11.97
CA SER A 37 0.33 0.45 12.70
C SER A 37 -0.46 1.54 13.42
N SER A 38 -1.64 1.88 12.91
CA SER A 38 -2.58 2.80 13.55
C SER A 38 -3.40 2.13 14.66
N GLY A 39 -3.21 0.85 14.94
CA GLY A 39 -3.85 0.12 16.04
C GLY A 39 -5.08 -0.71 15.67
N LEU A 40 -5.36 -0.97 14.38
CA LEU A 40 -6.49 -1.81 13.97
C LEU A 40 -6.13 -3.31 14.09
N GLY A 41 -6.02 -3.77 15.32
CA GLY A 41 -5.78 -5.17 15.66
C GLY A 41 -6.21 -5.50 17.09
N MET A 42 -6.36 -6.79 17.36
CA MET A 42 -6.68 -7.34 18.67
C MET A 42 -5.96 -8.67 18.86
N LEU A 43 -5.79 -9.09 20.11
CA LEU A 43 -5.21 -10.39 20.47
C LEU A 43 -6.28 -11.27 21.10
N PHE A 44 -6.38 -12.51 20.62
CA PHE A 44 -7.12 -13.58 21.28
C PHE A 44 -6.16 -14.40 22.13
N ILE A 45 -6.41 -14.45 23.44
CA ILE A 45 -5.66 -15.31 24.37
C ILE A 45 -6.47 -16.57 24.58
N GLU A 46 -6.05 -17.65 23.93
CA GLU A 46 -6.76 -18.93 23.92
C GLU A 46 -6.15 -19.92 24.92
N ALA A 47 -6.96 -20.42 25.85
CA ALA A 47 -6.57 -21.44 26.83
C ALA A 47 -5.23 -21.14 27.56
N PRO A 48 -5.13 -20.03 28.31
CA PRO A 48 -3.88 -19.57 28.94
C PRO A 48 -3.26 -20.61 29.89
N THR A 49 -4.07 -21.39 30.58
CA THR A 49 -3.59 -22.47 31.46
C THR A 49 -2.89 -23.58 30.66
N GLN A 50 -3.45 -23.99 29.51
CA GLN A 50 -2.82 -24.99 28.64
C GLN A 50 -1.54 -24.47 28.00
N ILE A 51 -1.47 -23.18 27.66
CA ILE A 51 -0.23 -22.54 27.18
C ILE A 51 0.86 -22.69 28.25
N GLN A 52 0.57 -22.36 29.51
CA GLN A 52 1.54 -22.42 30.60
C GLN A 52 2.05 -23.83 30.89
N GLU A 53 1.22 -24.85 30.69
CA GLU A 53 1.60 -26.26 30.89
C GLU A 53 2.46 -26.82 29.75
N ARG A 54 2.15 -26.44 28.50
CA ARG A 54 2.71 -27.09 27.30
C ARG A 54 3.84 -26.30 26.65
N VAL A 55 3.80 -24.97 26.73
CA VAL A 55 4.73 -24.10 26.02
C VAL A 55 5.84 -23.68 26.98
N LYS A 56 7.05 -24.16 26.72
CA LYS A 56 8.27 -23.67 27.36
C LYS A 56 8.99 -22.75 26.38
N ILE A 57 9.05 -21.48 26.74
CA ILE A 57 9.75 -20.43 25.97
C ILE A 57 11.27 -20.76 26.01
N PRO A 58 11.94 -20.99 24.87
CA PRO A 58 13.37 -21.22 24.84
C PRO A 58 14.16 -20.00 25.34
N GLN A 59 15.32 -20.24 25.96
CA GLN A 59 16.16 -19.16 26.52
C GLN A 59 16.48 -18.06 25.50
N GLN A 60 16.71 -18.44 24.25
CA GLN A 60 17.00 -17.50 23.14
C GLN A 60 15.92 -16.42 22.95
N GLN A 61 14.66 -16.70 23.30
CA GLN A 61 13.58 -15.71 23.20
C GLN A 61 13.68 -14.67 24.33
N TYR A 62 14.05 -15.09 25.55
CA TYR A 62 14.33 -14.15 26.64
C TYR A 62 15.56 -13.29 26.33
N ASP A 63 16.62 -13.90 25.79
CA ASP A 63 17.83 -13.19 25.41
C ASP A 63 17.54 -12.13 24.33
N ALA A 64 16.63 -12.43 23.39
CA ALA A 64 16.20 -11.47 22.36
C ALA A 64 15.41 -10.29 22.96
N CYS A 65 14.53 -10.55 23.93
CA CYS A 65 13.81 -9.49 24.66
C CYS A 65 14.79 -8.59 25.43
N GLU A 66 15.77 -9.18 26.10
CA GLU A 66 16.80 -8.45 26.84
C GLU A 66 17.67 -7.60 25.91
N ALA A 67 18.12 -8.16 24.77
CA ALA A 67 18.88 -7.44 23.76
C ALA A 67 18.11 -6.25 23.16
N ALA A 68 16.78 -6.34 23.08
CA ALA A 68 15.91 -5.27 22.62
C ALA A 68 15.46 -4.30 23.73
N ALA A 69 15.89 -4.50 24.98
CA ALA A 69 15.42 -3.77 26.15
C ALA A 69 13.89 -3.82 26.34
N ILE A 70 13.26 -4.95 25.97
CA ILE A 70 11.82 -5.17 26.08
C ILE A 70 11.52 -6.00 27.35
N PRO A 71 10.71 -5.48 28.29
CA PRO A 71 10.30 -6.26 29.46
C PRO A 71 9.35 -7.39 29.05
N TYR A 72 9.62 -8.60 29.54
CA TYR A 72 8.81 -9.80 29.28
C TYR A 72 8.00 -10.27 30.50
N ILE A 73 8.00 -9.48 31.58
CA ILE A 73 7.20 -9.72 32.79
C ILE A 73 6.32 -8.49 33.01
N GLY A 74 5.02 -8.69 33.15
CA GLY A 74 4.05 -7.64 33.45
C GLY A 74 2.90 -7.56 32.45
N ASN A 75 2.11 -6.49 32.56
CA ASN A 75 1.01 -6.18 31.64
C ASN A 75 1.47 -5.34 30.43
N ALA A 76 0.54 -4.75 29.69
CA ALA A 76 0.83 -3.90 28.52
C ALA A 76 1.67 -2.64 28.83
N ALA A 77 1.76 -2.24 30.09
CA ALA A 77 2.61 -1.16 30.58
C ALA A 77 3.88 -1.66 31.29
N ALA A 78 4.18 -2.96 31.20
CA ALA A 78 5.26 -3.64 31.92
C ALA A 78 5.15 -3.57 33.46
N ASN A 79 3.94 -3.36 34.00
CA ASN A 79 3.71 -3.41 35.44
C ASN A 79 3.56 -4.87 35.90
N SER A 80 4.39 -5.28 36.87
CA SER A 80 4.45 -6.64 37.43
C SER A 80 3.90 -6.76 38.85
N LYS A 81 3.55 -5.63 39.49
CA LYS A 81 2.98 -5.62 40.85
C LYS A 81 1.47 -5.44 40.82
N ASP A 82 1.00 -4.46 40.05
CA ASP A 82 -0.42 -4.23 39.82
C ASP A 82 -0.72 -4.44 38.33
N PHE A 83 -1.35 -5.57 38.03
CA PHE A 83 -1.68 -5.93 36.65
C PHE A 83 -2.80 -5.08 36.05
N PHE A 84 -3.58 -4.35 36.87
CA PHE A 84 -4.66 -3.47 36.39
C PHE A 84 -4.16 -2.04 36.09
N ASP A 85 -2.97 -1.68 36.56
CA ASP A 85 -2.37 -0.39 36.26
C ASP A 85 -1.72 -0.39 34.87
N LEU A 86 -2.40 0.26 33.93
CA LEU A 86 -1.95 0.41 32.54
C LEU A 86 -1.29 1.77 32.27
N SER A 87 -0.89 2.50 33.32
CA SER A 87 -0.18 3.77 33.16
C SER A 87 1.15 3.56 32.44
N GLY A 88 1.32 4.24 31.30
CA GLY A 88 2.52 4.08 30.44
C GLY A 88 2.40 3.02 29.34
N GLN A 89 1.23 2.38 29.17
CA GLN A 89 1.00 1.56 27.98
C GLN A 89 1.07 2.40 26.69
N ASN A 90 1.39 1.74 25.58
CA ASN A 90 1.32 2.38 24.26
C ASN A 90 -0.12 2.83 23.98
N THR A 91 -0.28 4.09 23.62
CA THR A 91 -1.55 4.66 23.18
C THR A 91 -1.58 4.76 21.67
N GLN A 92 -2.80 4.71 21.11
CA GLN A 92 -2.99 4.99 19.70
C GLN A 92 -2.48 6.39 19.38
N ALA A 93 -1.78 6.55 18.26
CA ALA A 93 -1.41 7.87 17.76
C ALA A 93 -2.68 8.73 17.63
N GLY A 94 -2.58 9.99 18.05
CA GLY A 94 -3.68 10.94 17.94
C GLY A 94 -4.11 11.14 16.48
N TRP A 95 -5.30 11.72 16.31
CA TRP A 95 -5.80 12.12 15.00
C TRP A 95 -4.79 13.05 14.30
N ILE A 96 -4.60 12.86 12.99
CA ILE A 96 -3.75 13.75 12.19
C ILE A 96 -4.37 15.15 12.27
N PRO A 97 -3.60 16.22 12.56
CA PRO A 97 -4.16 17.56 12.64
C PRO A 97 -4.87 17.91 11.33
N ASP A 98 -6.07 18.49 11.44
CA ASP A 98 -6.87 18.83 10.27
C ASP A 98 -6.14 19.87 9.39
N GLY A 99 -6.12 19.60 8.09
CA GLY A 99 -5.57 20.51 7.08
C GLY A 99 -4.11 20.26 6.69
N PHE A 100 -3.60 21.07 5.77
CA PHE A 100 -2.20 21.01 5.34
C PHE A 100 -1.30 21.69 6.38
N THR A 101 -0.21 21.01 6.76
CA THR A 101 0.86 21.66 7.53
C THR A 101 1.46 22.81 6.71
N SER A 102 2.00 23.84 7.36
CA SER A 102 2.64 24.97 6.66
C SER A 102 3.76 24.49 5.71
N ARG A 103 4.49 23.44 6.10
CA ARG A 103 5.49 22.78 5.25
C ARG A 103 4.85 22.17 4.00
N GLY A 104 3.68 21.54 4.14
CA GLY A 104 2.89 21.00 3.04
C GLY A 104 2.39 22.08 2.08
N ILE A 105 1.90 23.21 2.60
CA ILE A 105 1.45 24.35 1.77
C ILE A 105 2.63 24.90 0.96
N VAL A 106 3.77 25.13 1.61
CA VAL A 106 4.98 25.64 0.93
C VAL A 106 5.42 24.68 -0.18
N ALA A 107 5.47 23.37 0.11
CA ALA A 107 5.82 22.36 -0.88
C ALA A 107 4.84 22.35 -2.08
N MET A 108 3.54 22.47 -1.82
CA MET A 108 2.52 22.53 -2.86
C MET A 108 2.70 23.75 -3.78
N VAL A 109 2.94 24.94 -3.19
CA VAL A 109 3.15 26.18 -3.97
C VAL A 109 4.35 26.04 -4.90
N PHE A 110 5.49 25.55 -4.41
CA PHE A 110 6.66 25.36 -5.26
C PHE A 110 6.44 24.32 -6.36
N SER A 111 5.71 23.23 -6.05
CA SER A 111 5.34 22.23 -7.05
C SER A 111 4.48 22.83 -8.17
N CYS A 112 3.49 23.65 -7.82
CA CYS A 112 2.65 24.35 -8.80
C CYS A 112 3.45 25.34 -9.66
N LEU A 113 4.37 26.09 -9.05
CA LEU A 113 5.24 27.03 -9.78
C LEU A 113 6.17 26.29 -10.75
N ALA A 114 6.79 25.20 -10.33
CA ALA A 114 7.65 24.39 -11.18
C ALA A 114 6.88 23.78 -12.35
N ALA A 115 5.66 23.29 -12.11
CA ALA A 115 4.79 22.78 -13.17
C ALA A 115 4.42 23.87 -14.20
N ALA A 116 4.05 25.06 -13.73
CA ALA A 116 3.71 26.18 -14.60
C ALA A 116 4.92 26.63 -15.46
N LEU A 117 6.11 26.70 -14.86
CA LEU A 117 7.34 27.02 -15.57
C LEU A 117 7.72 25.94 -16.57
N GLY A 118 7.56 24.66 -16.22
CA GLY A 118 7.80 23.52 -17.12
C GLY A 118 6.90 23.57 -18.34
N VAL A 119 5.59 23.76 -18.15
CA VAL A 119 4.63 23.90 -19.26
C VAL A 119 4.95 25.12 -20.12
N SER A 120 5.28 26.25 -19.50
CA SER A 120 5.65 27.48 -20.22
C SER A 120 6.89 27.28 -21.09
N SER A 121 7.91 26.60 -20.57
CA SER A 121 9.13 26.26 -21.31
C SER A 121 8.82 25.40 -22.54
N LEU A 122 7.98 24.36 -22.38
CA LEU A 122 7.59 23.51 -23.51
C LEU A 122 6.86 24.30 -24.61
N VAL A 123 5.98 25.22 -24.25
CA VAL A 123 5.29 26.08 -25.23
C VAL A 123 6.28 26.97 -25.97
N VAL A 124 7.20 27.62 -25.24
CA VAL A 124 8.21 28.52 -25.86
C VAL A 124 9.08 27.76 -26.84
N TYR A 125 9.67 26.64 -26.43
CA TYR A 125 10.55 25.86 -27.31
C TYR A 125 9.79 25.17 -28.44
N GLY A 126 8.56 24.68 -28.19
CA GLY A 126 7.73 24.08 -29.22
C GLY A 126 7.29 25.08 -30.30
N LEU A 127 7.02 26.34 -29.93
CA LEU A 127 6.69 27.40 -30.90
C LEU A 127 7.92 28.00 -31.59
N ALA A 128 9.08 28.02 -30.93
CA ALA A 128 10.32 28.49 -31.55
C ALA A 128 10.71 27.65 -32.78
N ASP A 129 10.47 26.35 -32.73
CA ASP A 129 10.77 25.43 -33.84
C ASP A 129 9.94 25.75 -35.10
N LEU A 130 8.66 26.14 -34.92
CA LEU A 130 7.77 26.58 -36.01
C LEU A 130 8.22 27.89 -36.68
N LYS A 131 8.94 28.75 -35.96
CA LYS A 131 9.40 30.05 -36.49
C LYS A 131 10.63 29.92 -37.38
N HIS A 132 11.49 28.93 -37.10
CA HIS A 132 12.72 28.69 -37.85
C HIS A 132 12.53 27.65 -38.99
N HIS A 133 11.51 26.81 -38.87
CA HIS A 133 11.01 25.97 -39.95
C HIS A 133 9.51 26.24 -40.14
N PRO A 134 9.11 27.37 -40.76
CA PRO A 134 7.71 27.57 -41.13
C PRO A 134 7.33 26.35 -41.95
N ALA A 135 6.28 25.63 -41.51
CA ALA A 135 5.90 24.37 -42.12
C ALA A 135 5.82 24.58 -43.63
N ALA A 136 6.80 24.05 -44.38
CA ALA A 136 6.65 23.84 -45.79
C ALA A 136 5.39 22.98 -45.87
N ALA A 137 4.31 23.57 -46.40
CA ALA A 137 2.97 23.01 -46.39
C ALA A 137 3.08 21.51 -46.65
N SER A 138 2.98 20.72 -45.57
CA SER A 138 3.10 19.28 -45.70
C SER A 138 1.86 18.89 -46.47
N LYS A 139 2.05 18.58 -47.76
CA LYS A 139 1.08 17.85 -48.56
C LYS A 139 0.97 16.44 -47.98
N ARG A 140 0.57 16.31 -46.71
CA ARG A 140 -0.17 15.13 -46.28
C ARG A 140 -1.55 15.26 -46.89
N GLY A 141 -1.61 14.93 -48.18
CA GLY A 141 -2.84 14.46 -48.76
C GLY A 141 -3.32 13.34 -47.85
N VAL A 142 -4.48 13.53 -47.26
CA VAL A 142 -5.27 12.40 -46.77
C VAL A 142 -5.41 11.50 -47.99
N HIS A 143 -4.72 10.35 -47.98
CA HIS A 143 -4.94 9.33 -48.97
C HIS A 143 -6.35 8.79 -48.72
N LEU A 144 -7.34 9.40 -49.36
CA LEU A 144 -8.71 8.93 -49.37
C LEU A 144 -8.67 7.53 -49.97
N VAL A 145 -8.92 6.52 -49.15
CA VAL A 145 -9.15 5.16 -49.62
C VAL A 145 -10.35 5.24 -50.58
N PRO A 146 -10.23 4.78 -51.83
CA PRO A 146 -11.32 4.83 -52.78
C PRO A 146 -12.49 3.96 -52.27
N ALA A 147 -13.72 4.38 -52.58
CA ALA A 147 -14.96 3.84 -52.02
C ALA A 147 -15.29 2.40 -52.48
N ASP A 148 -14.39 1.74 -53.20
CA ASP A 148 -14.52 0.38 -53.74
C ASP A 148 -13.69 -0.68 -52.99
N TYR A 149 -13.05 -0.33 -51.88
CA TYR A 149 -12.35 -1.30 -51.04
C TYR A 149 -13.34 -2.26 -50.35
N THR A 150 -13.51 -3.44 -50.95
CA THR A 150 -14.25 -4.56 -50.34
C THR A 150 -13.33 -5.30 -49.38
N MET A 151 -13.77 -5.46 -48.13
CA MET A 151 -13.07 -6.25 -47.13
C MET A 151 -13.09 -7.72 -47.54
N ASP A 152 -11.94 -8.26 -47.94
CA ASP A 152 -11.72 -9.68 -48.10
C ASP A 152 -11.45 -10.32 -46.72
N ASN A 153 -12.33 -11.24 -46.34
CA ASN A 153 -12.38 -11.87 -45.03
C ASN A 153 -11.30 -12.96 -44.81
N ASN A 154 -10.14 -12.86 -45.47
CA ASN A 154 -9.13 -13.92 -45.42
C ASN A 154 -7.69 -13.42 -45.32
N THR A 155 -7.44 -12.39 -44.50
CA THR A 155 -6.07 -12.10 -44.07
C THR A 155 -5.83 -12.73 -42.70
N THR A 156 -5.23 -13.91 -42.71
CA THR A 156 -4.59 -14.50 -41.54
C THR A 156 -3.49 -13.55 -41.05
N ILE A 157 -3.49 -13.26 -39.74
CA ILE A 157 -2.41 -12.51 -39.10
C ILE A 157 -1.17 -13.39 -39.15
N GLU A 158 -0.33 -13.21 -40.17
CA GLU A 158 1.05 -13.68 -40.12
C GLU A 158 1.83 -12.75 -39.19
N THR A 159 1.96 -13.18 -37.95
CA THR A 159 3.04 -12.74 -37.06
C THR A 159 4.35 -13.09 -37.75
N GLN A 160 4.97 -12.13 -38.45
CA GLN A 160 6.33 -12.31 -38.94
C GLN A 160 7.26 -12.44 -37.73
N ALA A 161 7.68 -13.68 -37.48
CA ALA A 161 8.78 -14.01 -36.61
C ALA A 161 10.04 -13.33 -37.13
N ILE A 162 10.65 -12.49 -36.30
CA ILE A 162 11.97 -11.91 -36.54
C ILE A 162 12.98 -13.06 -36.44
N ASN A 163 13.36 -13.61 -37.58
CA ASN A 163 14.60 -14.38 -37.73
C ASN A 163 15.40 -13.72 -38.84
N ASN A 164 16.51 -13.08 -38.49
CA ASN A 164 17.69 -13.15 -39.34
C ASN A 164 18.98 -12.91 -38.54
N GLU A 165 19.76 -13.97 -38.42
CA GLU A 165 21.20 -13.90 -38.21
C GLU A 165 21.87 -13.57 -39.55
N ASN A 166 22.79 -12.61 -39.53
CA ASN A 166 24.10 -12.58 -40.20
C ASN A 166 24.78 -11.23 -39.94
#